data_AF-A0A8H5ZZU9-F1
#
_entry.id   AF-A0A8H5ZZU9-F1
#
_cell.length_a   1.000
_cell.length_b   1.000
_cell.length_c   1.000
_cell.angle_alpha   90.00
_cell.angle_beta   90.00
_cell.angle_gamma   90.00
#
_symmetry.space_group_name_H-M   'P 1'
#
loop_
_entity.id
_entity.type
_entity.pdbx_description
1 polymer ?
#
loop_
_entity_poly.entity_id
_entity_poly.type
_entity_poly.pdbx_seq_one_letter_code
_entity_poly.pdbx_strand_id
1 'polypeptide(L)'
;MTAELRERPSEITRRTIGPLDKRKNTTRCQPCANRRVKCDGGHPCERCVRTKKICAPQRLEQTGVKFVHVSGHELSCTIPMQVRKHEDAIYLDHFATFLQRCHFSKDFAATNADIVTIIGKYPLLFNIAIAIGALDASRKGSIRSFSELESPRYIAFLACGRSIQTLHSAIPMAKPVFRDDVFWTAFLHGLFELMAEKSGDSFANHMVLGTSKMLLLLEPTNPLSLPTESLIDAFWILETNRAILYGDNITLSPDKWQWISTRESWPDSMKKILILMIQSSTFAKSG
;
A
#
# COMPACT_ATOMS: atom_id res chain seq x y z
N MET A 1 -2.01 78.60 11.19
CA MET A 1 -2.99 77.57 11.58
C MET A 1 -2.56 76.27 10.94
N THR A 2 -2.06 75.36 11.78
CA THR A 2 -1.29 74.16 11.44
C THR A 2 -2.19 73.02 10.97
N ALA A 3 -1.84 72.41 9.83
CA ALA A 3 -2.49 71.22 9.31
C ALA A 3 -1.97 69.98 10.05
N GLU A 4 -2.89 69.21 10.62
CA GLU A 4 -2.61 67.96 11.34
C GLU A 4 -2.23 66.82 10.38
N LEU A 5 -1.04 66.25 10.62
CA LEU A 5 -0.57 65.00 10.06
C LEU A 5 -1.40 63.83 10.62
N ARG A 6 -2.16 63.14 9.75
CA ARG A 6 -2.74 61.82 10.07
C ARG A 6 -1.69 60.74 9.87
N GLU A 7 -1.10 60.26 10.97
CA GLU A 7 -0.28 59.04 11.00
C GLU A 7 -1.16 57.79 10.82
N ARG A 8 -0.71 56.87 9.96
CA ARG A 8 -1.28 55.53 9.75
C ARG A 8 -0.82 54.59 10.87
N PRO A 9 -1.69 53.72 11.44
CA PRO A 9 -1.24 52.72 12.38
C PRO A 9 -0.36 51.67 11.69
N SER A 10 0.76 51.40 12.33
CA SER A 10 1.83 50.49 11.93
C SER A 10 1.37 49.03 11.85
N GLU A 11 1.95 48.38 10.84
CA GLU A 11 1.90 46.96 10.51
C GLU A 11 2.15 46.07 11.74
N ILE A 12 1.20 45.19 12.08
CA ILE A 12 1.33 44.27 13.22
C ILE A 12 2.33 43.17 12.84
N THR A 13 3.59 43.34 13.25
CA THR A 13 4.60 42.28 13.17
C THR A 13 4.24 41.14 14.12
N ARG A 14 3.80 39.99 13.60
CA ARG A 14 3.61 38.78 14.40
C ARG A 14 4.99 38.25 14.81
N ARG A 15 5.34 38.43 16.09
CA ARG A 15 6.56 37.87 16.69
C ARG A 15 6.55 36.34 16.55
N THR A 16 7.59 35.79 15.96
CA THR A 16 7.87 34.35 15.93
C THR A 16 8.12 33.87 17.35
N ILE A 17 7.24 33.02 17.85
CA ILE A 17 7.28 32.52 19.22
C ILE A 17 8.24 31.32 19.30
N GLY A 18 9.18 31.34 20.24
CA GLY A 18 10.21 30.32 20.41
C GLY A 18 9.71 28.96 20.94
N PRO A 19 10.47 27.88 20.74
CA PRO A 19 10.06 26.48 21.00
C PRO A 19 9.76 26.13 22.47
N LEU A 20 10.01 27.05 23.42
CA LEU A 20 9.76 26.87 24.85
C LEU A 20 8.64 27.78 25.39
N ASP A 21 7.92 28.50 24.52
CA ASP A 21 6.78 29.31 24.94
C ASP A 21 5.56 28.42 25.28
N LYS A 22 5.26 28.36 26.57
CA LYS A 22 4.20 27.51 27.16
C LYS A 22 2.77 28.01 26.87
N ARG A 23 2.58 29.09 26.09
CA ARG A 23 1.26 29.57 25.66
C ARG A 23 0.44 28.56 24.83
N LYS A 24 1.05 27.47 24.35
CA LYS A 24 0.33 26.36 23.69
C LYS A 24 -0.30 25.33 24.63
N ASN A 25 -0.03 25.34 25.94
CA ASN A 25 -0.58 24.35 26.88
C ASN A 25 -1.86 24.87 27.57
N THR A 26 -2.95 24.99 26.82
CA THR A 26 -4.25 25.50 27.32
C THR A 26 -5.25 24.39 27.64
N THR A 27 -4.79 23.27 28.22
CA THR A 27 -5.73 22.31 28.81
C THR A 27 -6.36 22.93 30.06
N ARG A 28 -7.70 22.93 30.13
CA ARG A 28 -8.41 23.47 31.30
C ARG A 28 -8.07 22.63 32.53
N CYS A 29 -7.98 23.19 33.73
CA CYS A 29 -7.94 22.39 34.95
C CYS A 29 -9.30 21.71 35.21
N GLN A 30 -9.34 20.63 36.01
CA GLN A 30 -10.58 19.88 36.29
C GLN A 30 -11.72 20.77 36.83
N PRO A 31 -11.49 21.73 37.76
CA PRO A 31 -12.55 22.62 38.22
C PRO A 31 -13.11 23.55 37.12
N CYS A 32 -12.26 24.08 36.23
CA CYS A 32 -12.71 24.92 35.11
C CYS A 32 -13.40 24.10 34.02
N ALA A 33 -12.96 22.86 33.78
CA ALA A 33 -13.61 21.91 32.89
C ALA A 33 -15.03 21.56 33.38
N ASN A 34 -15.17 21.15 34.64
CA ASN A 34 -16.46 20.80 35.25
C ASN A 34 -17.47 21.96 35.21
N ARG A 35 -16.99 23.20 35.34
CA ARG A 35 -17.82 24.41 35.28
C ARG A 35 -18.04 24.95 33.87
N ARG A 36 -17.45 24.32 32.84
CA ARG A 36 -17.49 24.76 31.44
C ARG A 36 -17.03 26.20 31.22
N VAL A 37 -16.09 26.69 32.02
CA VAL A 37 -15.53 28.06 31.93
C VAL A 37 -14.10 28.06 31.37
N LYS A 38 -13.64 29.22 30.89
CA LYS A 38 -12.24 29.42 30.46
C LYS A 38 -11.28 29.23 31.64
N CYS A 39 -10.17 28.54 31.39
CA CYS A 39 -9.07 28.41 32.33
C CYS A 39 -7.99 29.43 31.97
N ASP A 40 -7.52 30.17 32.96
CA ASP A 40 -6.51 31.23 32.76
C ASP A 40 -5.10 30.64 32.52
N GLY A 41 -4.93 29.32 32.69
CA GLY A 41 -3.65 28.65 32.61
C GLY A 41 -2.82 28.85 33.89
N GLY A 42 -1.70 28.13 33.99
CA GLY A 42 -0.88 28.08 35.21
C GLY A 42 -1.46 27.17 36.30
N HIS A 43 -0.58 26.68 37.19
CA HIS A 43 -0.96 25.85 38.33
C HIS A 43 -0.40 26.47 39.62
N PRO A 44 -1.27 26.91 40.55
CA PRO A 44 -2.73 27.00 40.48
C PRO A 44 -3.23 28.11 39.52
N CYS A 45 -4.34 27.91 38.81
CA CYS A 45 -4.91 28.98 37.98
C CYS A 45 -5.64 30.03 38.83
N GLU A 46 -5.66 31.28 38.38
CA GLU A 46 -6.20 32.45 39.11
C GLU A 46 -7.66 32.25 39.55
N ARG A 47 -8.49 31.67 38.69
CA ARG A 47 -9.88 31.34 39.04
C ARG A 47 -10.00 30.30 40.15
N CYS A 48 -9.12 29.30 40.23
CA CYS A 48 -9.12 28.32 41.32
C CYS A 48 -8.71 28.97 42.65
N VAL A 49 -7.73 29.89 42.61
CA VAL A 49 -7.33 30.70 43.78
C VAL A 49 -8.52 31.52 44.28
N ARG A 50 -9.18 32.27 43.39
CA ARG A 50 -10.33 33.13 43.74
C ARG A 50 -11.53 32.34 44.27
N THR A 51 -11.75 31.13 43.76
CA THR A 51 -12.89 30.30 44.15
C THR A 51 -12.60 29.34 45.30
N LYS A 52 -11.39 29.41 45.89
CA LYS A 52 -10.91 28.50 46.94
C LYS A 52 -11.14 27.02 46.59
N LYS A 53 -10.87 26.66 45.34
CA LYS A 53 -10.97 25.28 44.84
C LYS A 53 -9.57 24.74 44.51
N ILE A 54 -9.35 23.45 44.80
CA ILE A 54 -8.09 22.77 44.51
C ILE A 54 -7.92 22.68 42.99
N CYS A 55 -6.87 23.30 42.45
CA CYS A 55 -6.60 23.34 41.03
C CYS A 55 -5.97 22.02 40.54
N ALA A 56 -6.76 20.98 40.34
CA ALA A 56 -6.25 19.71 39.83
C ALA A 56 -6.15 19.70 38.29
N PRO A 57 -5.13 19.03 37.69
CA PRO A 57 -5.16 18.69 36.27
C PRO A 57 -6.38 17.82 35.95
N GLN A 58 -6.83 17.85 34.69
CA GLN A 58 -7.93 16.97 34.29
C GLN A 58 -7.53 15.52 34.51
N ARG A 59 -8.45 14.72 35.09
CA ARG A 59 -8.30 13.27 35.01
C ARG A 59 -8.52 12.93 33.54
N LEU A 60 -7.50 12.35 32.90
CA LEU A 60 -7.70 11.65 31.63
C LEU A 60 -8.80 10.63 31.91
N GLU A 61 -9.98 10.84 31.33
CA GLU A 61 -10.92 9.73 31.19
C GLU A 61 -10.17 8.69 30.36
N GLN A 62 -9.66 7.67 31.05
CA GLN A 62 -9.33 6.43 30.40
C GLN A 62 -10.66 5.95 29.85
N THR A 63 -10.92 6.19 28.56
CA THR A 63 -11.74 5.29 27.76
C THR A 63 -11.06 3.93 27.86
N GLY A 64 -11.37 3.22 28.94
CA GLY A 64 -10.76 1.95 29.28
C GLY A 64 -11.18 0.95 28.23
N VAL A 65 -10.31 0.72 27.26
CA VAL A 65 -10.36 -0.51 26.48
C VAL A 65 -10.12 -1.64 27.47
N LYS A 66 -11.20 -2.30 27.89
CA LYS A 66 -11.16 -3.52 28.69
C LYS A 66 -10.77 -4.65 27.74
N PHE A 67 -9.51 -5.06 27.76
CA PHE A 67 -9.11 -6.32 27.14
C PHE A 67 -9.68 -7.46 27.98
N VAL A 68 -10.69 -8.16 27.44
CA VAL A 68 -11.20 -9.39 28.03
C VAL A 68 -10.37 -10.54 27.46
N HIS A 69 -9.59 -11.20 28.31
CA HIS A 69 -8.93 -12.45 27.98
C HIS A 69 -9.99 -13.57 27.99
N VAL A 70 -10.32 -14.12 26.82
CA VAL A 70 -11.17 -15.31 26.73
C VAL A 70 -10.25 -16.52 26.58
N SER A 71 -10.09 -17.27 27.68
CA SER A 71 -9.51 -18.61 27.66
C SER A 71 -10.63 -19.63 27.47
N GLY A 72 -10.56 -20.47 26.43
CA GLY A 72 -11.42 -21.65 26.33
C GLY A 72 -11.85 -22.02 24.90
N HIS A 73 -11.08 -22.96 24.33
CA HIS A 73 -11.36 -23.91 23.24
C HIS A 73 -12.84 -24.18 22.88
N GLU A 74 -13.21 -24.12 21.59
CA GLU A 74 -13.41 -25.28 20.70
C GLU A 74 -13.91 -24.85 19.29
N LEU A 75 -13.58 -25.66 18.30
CA LEU A 75 -13.70 -25.43 16.86
C LEU A 75 -15.15 -25.13 16.41
N SER A 76 -15.38 -23.95 15.83
CA SER A 76 -16.52 -23.72 14.94
C SER A 76 -16.17 -22.67 13.89
N CYS A 77 -16.41 -23.01 12.62
CA CYS A 77 -16.25 -22.15 11.47
C CYS A 77 -17.11 -20.89 11.61
N THR A 78 -16.52 -19.73 11.85
CA THR A 78 -17.10 -18.46 11.42
C THR A 78 -16.03 -17.37 11.38
N ILE A 79 -15.79 -16.87 10.17
CA ILE A 79 -14.91 -15.77 9.84
C ILE A 79 -15.29 -14.54 10.68
N PRO A 80 -14.39 -13.92 11.46
CA PRO A 80 -14.60 -12.56 11.89
C PRO A 80 -14.27 -11.67 10.69
N MET A 81 -15.30 -11.34 9.91
CA MET A 81 -15.25 -10.26 8.95
C MET A 81 -15.04 -8.99 9.78
N GLN A 82 -13.78 -8.64 10.03
CA GLN A 82 -13.44 -7.31 10.54
C GLN A 82 -14.15 -6.33 9.62
N VAL A 83 -15.02 -5.50 10.20
CA VAL A 83 -15.72 -4.44 9.48
C VAL A 83 -14.66 -3.61 8.78
N ARG A 84 -14.48 -3.86 7.47
CA ARG A 84 -13.44 -3.22 6.65
C ARG A 84 -13.69 -1.71 6.73
N LYS A 85 -12.64 -0.93 6.99
CA LYS A 85 -12.81 0.53 7.03
C LYS A 85 -13.32 0.97 5.66
N HIS A 86 -14.21 1.94 5.61
CA HIS A 86 -14.76 2.47 4.35
C HIS A 86 -13.65 2.86 3.35
N GLU A 87 -12.48 3.29 3.86
CA GLU A 87 -11.30 3.62 3.05
C GLU A 87 -10.65 2.40 2.38
N ASP A 88 -10.64 1.24 3.02
CA ASP A 88 -10.09 0.01 2.44
C ASP A 88 -10.88 -0.39 1.20
N ALA A 89 -12.22 -0.25 1.25
CA ALA A 89 -13.10 -0.54 0.11
C ALA A 89 -12.80 0.37 -1.09
N ILE A 90 -12.54 1.66 -0.84
CA ILE A 90 -12.17 2.61 -1.90
C ILE A 90 -10.86 2.19 -2.56
N TYR A 91 -9.83 1.85 -1.78
CA TYR A 91 -8.55 1.44 -2.35
C TYR A 91 -8.63 0.09 -3.08
N LEU A 92 -9.44 -0.85 -2.59
CA LEU A 92 -9.70 -2.10 -3.31
C LEU A 92 -10.40 -1.87 -4.66
N ASP A 93 -11.32 -0.90 -4.74
CA ASP A 93 -11.95 -0.50 -6.01
C ASP A 93 -10.95 0.11 -6.99
N HIS A 94 -10.09 1.01 -6.50
CA HIS A 94 -8.98 1.55 -7.28
C HIS A 94 -8.02 0.47 -7.78
N PHE A 95 -7.71 -0.52 -6.92
CA PHE A 95 -6.89 -1.67 -7.27
C PHE A 95 -7.54 -2.53 -8.36
N ALA A 96 -8.82 -2.88 -8.20
CA ALA A 96 -9.57 -3.65 -9.19
C ALA A 96 -9.59 -2.96 -10.55
N THR A 97 -9.92 -1.66 -10.54
CA THR A 97 -9.90 -0.81 -11.74
C THR A 97 -8.50 -0.67 -12.35
N PHE A 98 -7.45 -0.64 -11.53
CA PHE A 98 -6.06 -0.65 -12.00
C PHE A 98 -5.71 -1.95 -12.72
N LEU A 99 -5.96 -3.10 -12.11
CA LEU A 99 -5.66 -4.38 -12.72
C LEU A 99 -6.47 -4.65 -13.99
N GLN A 100 -7.72 -4.18 -14.08
CA GLN A 100 -8.50 -4.24 -15.32
C GLN A 100 -7.89 -3.41 -16.47
N ARG A 101 -7.25 -2.28 -16.13
CA ARG A 101 -6.52 -1.43 -17.10
C ARG A 101 -5.15 -1.98 -17.46
N CYS A 102 -4.58 -2.84 -16.62
CA CYS A 102 -3.38 -3.59 -16.94
C CYS A 102 -3.70 -4.64 -18.03
N HIS A 103 -3.76 -4.20 -19.28
CA HIS A 103 -3.98 -5.03 -20.46
C HIS A 103 -2.75 -5.88 -20.80
N PHE A 104 -2.15 -6.56 -19.82
CA PHE A 104 -0.99 -7.43 -20.05
C PHE A 104 -1.35 -8.55 -21.04
N SER A 105 -2.52 -9.18 -20.88
CA SER A 105 -3.10 -10.08 -21.88
C SER A 105 -4.63 -10.00 -21.86
N LYS A 106 -5.28 -10.50 -22.92
CA LYS A 106 -6.76 -10.60 -22.97
C LYS A 106 -7.29 -11.49 -21.85
N ASP A 107 -6.59 -12.59 -21.58
CA ASP A 107 -6.95 -13.57 -20.56
C ASP A 107 -6.76 -12.99 -19.15
N PHE A 108 -5.74 -12.16 -18.94
CA PHE A 108 -5.53 -11.47 -17.65
C PHE A 108 -6.67 -10.52 -17.30
N ALA A 109 -7.13 -9.71 -18.26
CA ALA A 109 -8.25 -8.80 -18.04
C ALA A 109 -9.58 -9.55 -17.79
N ALA A 110 -9.82 -10.65 -18.52
CA ALA A 110 -11.03 -11.47 -18.37
C ALA A 110 -11.04 -12.26 -17.06
N THR A 111 -9.89 -12.81 -16.65
CA THR A 111 -9.76 -13.65 -15.46
C THR A 111 -9.75 -12.84 -14.16
N ASN A 112 -9.35 -11.56 -14.24
CA ASN A 112 -9.35 -10.62 -13.12
C ASN A 112 -10.72 -9.99 -12.85
N ALA A 113 -11.78 -10.41 -13.55
CA ALA A 113 -13.14 -9.92 -13.29
C ALA A 113 -13.59 -10.16 -11.84
N ASP A 114 -12.97 -11.11 -11.12
CA ASP A 114 -13.23 -11.36 -9.70
C ASP A 114 -11.95 -11.29 -8.83
N ILE A 115 -11.27 -10.14 -8.90
CA ILE A 115 -10.16 -9.79 -8.00
C ILE A 115 -10.55 -9.91 -6.52
N VAL A 116 -11.82 -9.69 -6.18
CA VAL A 116 -12.32 -9.82 -4.81
C VAL A 116 -12.20 -11.26 -4.33
N THR A 117 -12.54 -12.24 -5.16
CA THR A 117 -12.34 -13.66 -4.86
C THR A 117 -10.86 -14.02 -4.72
N ILE A 118 -9.98 -13.46 -5.55
CA ILE A 118 -8.52 -13.72 -5.44
C ILE A 118 -7.97 -13.17 -4.12
N ILE A 119 -8.32 -11.94 -3.75
CA ILE A 119 -7.91 -11.34 -2.46
C ILE A 119 -8.54 -12.09 -1.28
N GLY A 120 -9.79 -12.53 -1.42
CA GLY A 120 -10.48 -13.34 -0.41
C GLY A 120 -9.82 -14.71 -0.22
N LYS A 121 -9.35 -15.32 -1.31
CA LYS A 121 -8.62 -16.60 -1.30
C LYS A 121 -7.24 -16.47 -0.68
N TYR A 122 -6.54 -15.36 -0.93
CA TYR A 122 -5.16 -15.15 -0.50
C TYR A 122 -5.03 -13.91 0.40
N PRO A 123 -5.16 -14.05 1.73
CA PRO A 123 -5.04 -12.93 2.66
C PRO A 123 -3.72 -12.15 2.57
N LEU A 124 -2.65 -12.82 2.11
CA LEU A 124 -1.33 -12.22 1.87
C LEU A 124 -1.38 -11.04 0.88
N LEU A 125 -2.36 -11.05 -0.04
CA LEU A 125 -2.53 -10.02 -1.06
C LEU A 125 -3.17 -8.74 -0.55
N PHE A 126 -3.84 -8.78 0.60
CA PHE A 126 -4.67 -7.66 1.05
C PHE A 126 -3.88 -6.36 1.15
N ASN A 127 -2.75 -6.36 1.86
CA ASN A 127 -1.96 -5.15 2.07
C ASN A 127 -1.34 -4.61 0.77
N ILE A 128 -0.90 -5.48 -0.15
CA ILE A 128 -0.34 -5.01 -1.43
C ILE A 128 -1.43 -4.50 -2.38
N ALA A 129 -2.62 -5.10 -2.35
CA ALA A 129 -3.79 -4.60 -3.08
C ALA A 129 -4.18 -3.20 -2.61
N ILE A 130 -4.25 -2.98 -1.29
CA ILE A 130 -4.46 -1.64 -0.71
C ILE A 130 -3.35 -0.68 -1.14
N ALA A 131 -2.08 -1.11 -1.11
CA ALA A 131 -0.96 -0.27 -1.47
C ALA A 131 -1.04 0.24 -2.92
N ILE A 132 -1.29 -0.66 -3.88
CA ILE A 132 -1.44 -0.32 -5.30
C ILE A 132 -2.67 0.57 -5.51
N GLY A 133 -3.80 0.22 -4.89
CA GLY A 133 -5.03 1.00 -4.98
C GLY A 133 -4.88 2.42 -4.46
N ALA A 134 -4.23 2.58 -3.31
CA ALA A 134 -3.95 3.88 -2.71
C ALA A 134 -2.96 4.70 -3.56
N LEU A 135 -1.98 4.05 -4.19
CA LEU A 135 -1.04 4.70 -5.10
C LEU A 135 -1.72 5.15 -6.40
N ASP A 136 -2.60 4.33 -6.99
CA ASP A 136 -3.42 4.71 -8.15
C ASP A 136 -4.34 5.88 -7.80
N ALA A 137 -5.02 5.84 -6.65
CA ALA A 137 -5.85 6.92 -6.16
C ALA A 137 -5.07 8.24 -5.98
N SER A 138 -3.83 8.16 -5.49
CA SER A 138 -2.95 9.33 -5.33
C SER A 138 -2.62 10.01 -6.66
N ARG A 139 -2.53 9.23 -7.75
CA ARG A 139 -2.18 9.72 -9.09
C ARG A 139 -3.37 10.35 -9.81
N LYS A 140 -4.58 9.93 -9.49
CA LYS A 140 -5.82 10.44 -10.10
C LYS A 140 -6.30 11.78 -9.54
N GLY A 141 -5.53 12.41 -8.64
CA GLY A 141 -5.79 13.77 -8.17
C GLY A 141 -7.13 13.92 -7.46
N SER A 142 -7.35 13.18 -6.37
CA SER A 142 -8.48 13.46 -5.49
C SER A 142 -8.33 14.88 -4.91
N ILE A 143 -9.30 15.75 -5.19
CA ILE A 143 -9.35 17.19 -4.81
C ILE A 143 -9.41 17.39 -3.29
N ARG A 144 -9.42 16.32 -2.49
CA ARG A 144 -9.50 16.39 -1.04
C ARG A 144 -8.16 16.84 -0.45
N SER A 145 -8.19 17.88 0.38
CA SER A 145 -7.06 18.27 1.22
C SER A 145 -6.86 17.22 2.31
N PHE A 146 -5.99 16.26 2.08
CA PHE A 146 -5.58 15.31 3.11
C PHE A 146 -4.44 15.89 3.94
N SER A 147 -4.39 15.56 5.23
CA SER A 147 -3.16 15.71 6.01
C SER A 147 -2.08 14.75 5.45
N GLU A 148 -0.78 15.04 5.60
CA GLU A 148 0.28 14.18 5.04
C GLU A 148 0.16 12.72 5.50
N LEU A 149 -0.23 12.49 6.76
CA LEU A 149 -0.47 11.17 7.36
C LEU A 149 -1.75 10.46 6.88
N GLU A 150 -2.63 11.17 6.20
CA GLU A 150 -3.87 10.61 5.62
C GLU A 150 -3.84 10.64 4.08
N SER A 151 -2.74 11.08 3.49
CA SER A 151 -2.62 11.12 2.03
C SER A 151 -2.66 9.69 1.46
N PRO A 152 -3.36 9.45 0.34
CA PRO A 152 -3.38 8.14 -0.31
C PRO A 152 -1.98 7.61 -0.62
N ARG A 153 -1.03 8.51 -0.91
CA ARG A 153 0.37 8.14 -1.11
C ARG A 153 1.01 7.62 0.18
N TYR A 154 0.83 8.27 1.33
CA TYR A 154 1.33 7.77 2.61
C TYR A 154 0.74 6.39 2.94
N ILE A 155 -0.58 6.22 2.77
CA ILE A 155 -1.27 4.94 2.95
C ILE A 155 -0.67 3.85 2.05
N ALA A 156 -0.36 4.20 0.80
CA ALA A 156 0.25 3.28 -0.15
C ALA A 156 1.58 2.70 0.36
N PHE A 157 2.51 3.55 0.80
CA PHE A 157 3.79 3.10 1.34
C PHE A 157 3.65 2.36 2.68
N LEU A 158 2.75 2.79 3.55
CA LEU A 158 2.47 2.10 4.82
C LEU A 158 1.94 0.68 4.59
N ALA A 159 0.98 0.53 3.68
CA ALA A 159 0.40 -0.76 3.32
C ALA A 159 1.43 -1.65 2.61
N CYS A 160 2.28 -1.09 1.73
CA CYS A 160 3.37 -1.81 1.09
C CYS A 160 4.36 -2.37 2.13
N GLY A 161 4.79 -1.55 3.10
CA GLY A 161 5.66 -2.00 4.20
C GLY A 161 5.06 -3.14 5.01
N ARG A 162 3.75 -3.09 5.31
CA ARG A 162 3.04 -4.20 5.98
C ARG A 162 2.98 -5.47 5.13
N SER A 163 2.78 -5.32 3.83
CA SER A 163 2.79 -6.47 2.92
C SER A 163 4.16 -7.14 2.87
N ILE A 164 5.25 -6.37 2.79
CA ILE A 164 6.63 -6.90 2.81
C ILE A 164 6.89 -7.70 4.10
N GLN A 165 6.50 -7.17 5.27
CA GLN A 165 6.65 -7.88 6.55
C GLN A 165 5.87 -9.20 6.57
N THR A 166 4.65 -9.19 6.02
CA THR A 166 3.82 -10.40 5.96
C THR A 166 4.40 -11.42 4.98
N LEU A 167 4.91 -10.96 3.84
CA LEU A 167 5.56 -11.79 2.82
C LEU A 167 6.83 -12.46 3.36
N HIS A 168 7.69 -11.71 4.04
CA HIS A 168 8.88 -12.26 4.69
C HIS A 168 8.53 -13.34 5.72
N SER A 169 7.44 -13.14 6.47
CA SER A 169 6.97 -14.12 7.44
C SER A 169 6.36 -15.37 6.78
N ALA A 170 5.88 -15.25 5.54
CA ALA A 170 5.24 -16.33 4.79
C ALA A 170 6.23 -17.22 4.03
N ILE A 171 7.45 -16.74 3.73
CA ILE A 171 8.48 -17.51 3.03
C ILE A 171 9.27 -18.34 4.07
N PRO A 172 9.12 -19.68 4.11
CA PRO A 172 9.82 -20.51 5.07
C PRO A 172 11.33 -20.53 4.80
N MET A 173 12.14 -20.62 5.85
CA MET A 173 13.60 -20.76 5.69
C MET A 173 14.04 -22.15 5.22
N ALA A 174 13.17 -23.17 5.31
CA ALA A 174 13.48 -24.55 4.93
C ALA A 174 12.64 -24.97 3.72
N LYS A 175 13.32 -25.45 2.66
CA LYS A 175 12.80 -25.97 1.38
C LYS A 175 11.55 -25.22 0.84
N PRO A 176 11.77 -24.15 0.06
CA PRO A 176 10.67 -23.39 -0.49
C PRO A 176 9.90 -24.20 -1.54
N VAL A 177 8.57 -24.21 -1.43
CA VAL A 177 7.63 -24.80 -2.42
C VAL A 177 6.90 -23.66 -3.10
N PHE A 178 6.53 -23.83 -4.37
CA PHE A 178 5.71 -22.84 -5.06
C PHE A 178 4.39 -22.60 -4.35
N ARG A 179 4.05 -21.33 -4.22
CA ARG A 179 2.86 -20.85 -3.54
C ARG A 179 2.25 -19.73 -4.34
N ASP A 180 1.01 -19.95 -4.81
CA ASP A 180 0.26 -18.96 -5.58
C ASP A 180 0.23 -17.60 -4.89
N ASP A 181 -0.10 -17.56 -3.61
CA ASP A 181 -0.23 -16.32 -2.85
C ASP A 181 1.10 -15.56 -2.75
N VAL A 182 2.22 -16.26 -2.54
CA VAL A 182 3.56 -15.68 -2.52
C VAL A 182 3.94 -15.15 -3.91
N PHE A 183 3.67 -15.91 -4.97
CA PHE A 183 3.94 -15.50 -6.35
C PHE A 183 3.13 -14.26 -6.75
N TRP A 184 1.82 -14.28 -6.50
CA TRP A 184 0.93 -13.13 -6.70
C TRP A 184 1.41 -11.91 -5.93
N THR A 185 1.75 -12.07 -4.65
CA THR A 185 2.22 -10.97 -3.81
C THR A 185 3.53 -10.40 -4.34
N ALA A 186 4.49 -11.25 -4.71
CA ALA A 186 5.77 -10.84 -5.28
C ALA A 186 5.57 -10.09 -6.61
N PHE A 187 4.73 -10.60 -7.52
CA PHE A 187 4.45 -9.91 -8.77
C PHE A 187 3.83 -8.53 -8.55
N LEU A 188 2.85 -8.42 -7.64
CA LEU A 188 2.20 -7.15 -7.32
C LEU A 188 3.15 -6.16 -6.64
N HIS A 189 4.13 -6.61 -5.85
CA HIS A 189 5.21 -5.73 -5.36
C HIS A 189 6.03 -5.14 -6.50
N GLY A 190 6.35 -5.94 -7.53
CA GLY A 190 7.00 -5.42 -8.74
C GLY A 190 6.17 -4.32 -9.40
N LEU A 191 4.86 -4.53 -9.57
CA LEU A 191 3.98 -3.49 -10.12
C LEU A 191 3.93 -2.24 -9.24
N PHE A 192 3.92 -2.41 -7.92
CA PHE A 192 3.96 -1.28 -7.00
C PHE A 192 5.24 -0.46 -7.19
N GLU A 193 6.40 -1.10 -7.29
CA GLU A 193 7.68 -0.43 -7.52
C GLU A 193 7.70 0.30 -8.86
N LEU A 194 7.19 -0.33 -9.92
CA LEU A 194 7.02 0.28 -11.24
C LEU A 194 6.12 1.55 -11.18
N MET A 195 5.15 1.58 -10.27
CA MET A 195 4.31 2.75 -10.02
C MET A 195 4.95 3.76 -9.05
N ALA A 196 5.78 3.33 -8.11
CA ALA A 196 6.32 4.21 -7.07
C ALA A 196 7.55 4.99 -7.57
N GLU A 197 8.35 4.37 -8.43
CA GLU A 197 9.64 4.87 -8.90
C GLU A 197 9.63 5.26 -10.39
N LYS A 198 10.43 6.25 -10.78
CA LYS A 198 10.49 6.74 -12.16
C LYS A 198 11.55 6.05 -13.03
N SER A 199 12.63 5.54 -12.44
CA SER A 199 13.74 4.90 -13.17
C SER A 199 13.35 3.53 -13.72
N GLY A 200 12.50 2.79 -12.98
CA GLY A 200 12.17 1.40 -13.28
C GLY A 200 13.19 0.38 -12.76
N ASP A 201 14.29 0.85 -12.15
CA ASP A 201 15.40 -0.02 -11.71
C ASP A 201 15.02 -0.92 -10.54
N SER A 202 14.24 -0.41 -9.57
CA SER A 202 13.73 -1.27 -8.49
C SER A 202 12.87 -2.39 -9.07
N PHE A 203 11.92 -2.04 -9.95
CA PHE A 203 11.06 -3.00 -10.64
C PHE A 203 11.88 -4.03 -11.42
N ALA A 204 12.87 -3.60 -12.19
CA ALA A 204 13.71 -4.49 -12.98
C ALA A 204 14.43 -5.50 -12.08
N ASN A 205 15.05 -5.04 -10.99
CA ASN A 205 15.72 -5.90 -10.02
C ASN A 205 14.74 -6.83 -9.31
N HIS A 206 13.56 -6.35 -8.92
CA HIS A 206 12.55 -7.13 -8.23
C HIS A 206 11.97 -8.25 -9.11
N MET A 207 11.75 -7.99 -10.40
CA MET A 207 11.29 -9.01 -11.34
C MET A 207 12.31 -10.16 -11.48
N VAL A 208 13.59 -9.83 -11.62
CA VAL A 208 14.69 -10.80 -11.74
C VAL A 208 14.92 -11.55 -10.42
N LEU A 209 15.06 -10.82 -9.32
CA LEU A 209 15.54 -11.39 -8.04
C LEU A 209 14.41 -11.85 -7.12
N GLY A 210 13.19 -11.37 -7.31
CA GLY A 210 12.01 -11.70 -6.53
C GLY A 210 11.08 -12.64 -7.30
N THR A 211 10.37 -12.11 -8.28
CA THR A 211 9.29 -12.85 -8.98
C THR A 211 9.81 -14.06 -9.77
N SER A 212 10.93 -13.92 -10.49
CA SER A 212 11.52 -15.04 -11.25
C SER A 212 11.98 -16.19 -10.34
N LYS A 213 12.49 -15.89 -9.15
CA LYS A 213 12.91 -16.92 -8.17
C LYS A 213 11.73 -17.71 -7.64
N MET A 214 10.57 -17.07 -7.44
CA MET A 214 9.36 -17.79 -7.04
C MET A 214 8.92 -18.74 -8.15
N LEU A 215 8.99 -18.29 -9.40
CA LEU A 215 8.62 -19.11 -10.55
C LEU A 215 9.55 -20.33 -10.70
N LEU A 216 10.86 -20.22 -10.39
CA LEU A 216 11.78 -21.38 -10.36
C LEU A 216 11.35 -22.52 -9.42
N LEU A 217 10.51 -22.25 -8.42
CA LEU A 217 10.04 -23.24 -7.44
C LEU A 217 8.82 -24.02 -7.93
N LEU A 218 8.19 -23.59 -9.02
CA LEU A 218 7.01 -24.24 -9.58
C LEU A 218 7.44 -25.48 -10.36
N GLU A 219 6.89 -26.62 -9.96
CA GLU A 219 7.01 -27.85 -10.73
C GLU A 219 5.99 -27.80 -11.89
N PRO A 220 6.42 -27.98 -13.15
CA PRO A 220 5.56 -27.89 -14.33
C PRO A 220 4.36 -28.86 -14.36
N THR A 221 4.32 -29.85 -13.47
CA THR A 221 3.27 -30.86 -13.38
C THR A 221 2.12 -30.48 -12.46
N ASN A 222 2.22 -29.38 -11.70
CA ASN A 222 1.17 -28.97 -10.78
C ASN A 222 0.05 -28.20 -11.52
N PRO A 223 -1.22 -28.58 -11.34
CA PRO A 223 -2.33 -27.84 -11.94
C PRO A 223 -2.41 -26.44 -11.32
N LEU A 224 -2.40 -25.42 -12.17
CA LEU A 224 -2.52 -24.02 -11.76
C LEU A 224 -3.97 -23.56 -11.86
N SER A 225 -4.29 -22.49 -11.12
CA SER A 225 -5.56 -21.79 -11.32
C SER A 225 -5.47 -20.87 -12.53
N LEU A 226 -6.56 -20.73 -13.30
CA LEU A 226 -6.63 -19.81 -14.45
C LEU A 226 -6.13 -18.38 -14.13
N PRO A 227 -6.41 -17.80 -12.94
CA PRO A 227 -5.81 -16.52 -12.57
C PRO A 227 -4.28 -16.57 -12.45
N THR A 228 -3.72 -17.57 -11.78
CA THR A 228 -2.26 -17.72 -11.65
C THR A 228 -1.61 -17.91 -13.02
N GLU A 229 -2.24 -18.71 -13.87
CA GLU A 229 -1.82 -18.90 -15.26
C GLU A 229 -1.80 -17.59 -16.04
N SER A 230 -2.83 -16.77 -15.91
CA SER A 230 -2.87 -15.44 -16.54
C SER A 230 -1.84 -14.47 -15.95
N LEU A 231 -1.49 -14.62 -14.68
CA LEU A 231 -0.43 -13.83 -14.04
C LEU A 231 0.96 -14.20 -14.54
N ILE A 232 1.23 -15.50 -14.73
CA ILE A 232 2.50 -16.00 -15.29
C ILE A 232 2.70 -15.44 -16.71
N ASP A 233 1.64 -15.40 -17.50
CA ASP A 233 1.67 -14.76 -18.81
C ASP A 233 2.05 -13.29 -18.76
N ALA A 234 1.42 -12.52 -17.85
CA ALA A 234 1.73 -11.12 -17.64
C ALA A 234 3.19 -10.93 -17.19
N PHE A 235 3.68 -11.83 -16.32
CA PHE A 235 5.08 -11.87 -15.91
C PHE A 235 6.02 -12.04 -17.11
N TRP A 236 5.75 -12.98 -18.01
CA TRP A 236 6.62 -13.21 -19.17
C TRP A 236 6.68 -12.01 -20.10
N ILE A 237 5.55 -11.32 -20.32
CA ILE A 237 5.50 -10.10 -21.11
C ILE A 237 6.39 -9.03 -20.45
N LEU A 238 6.24 -8.81 -19.14
CA LEU A 238 7.02 -7.81 -18.41
C LEU A 238 8.52 -8.13 -18.34
N GLU A 239 8.89 -9.38 -18.06
CA GLU A 239 10.29 -9.82 -18.01
C GLU A 239 10.97 -9.70 -19.37
N THR A 240 10.25 -10.02 -20.45
CA THR A 240 10.79 -9.88 -21.81
C THR A 240 10.99 -8.40 -22.17
N ASN A 241 10.03 -7.53 -21.82
CA ASN A 241 10.18 -6.09 -22.01
C ASN A 241 11.38 -5.54 -21.21
N ARG A 242 11.55 -5.99 -19.95
CA ARG A 242 12.71 -5.63 -19.13
C ARG A 242 14.01 -6.08 -19.80
N ALA A 243 14.12 -7.34 -20.22
CA ALA A 243 15.30 -7.86 -20.88
C ALA A 243 15.68 -7.04 -22.14
N ILE A 244 14.69 -6.66 -22.96
CA ILE A 244 14.91 -5.81 -24.14
C ILE A 244 15.37 -4.40 -23.75
N LEU A 245 14.65 -3.74 -22.83
CA LEU A 245 14.92 -2.35 -22.44
C LEU A 245 16.29 -2.17 -21.80
N TYR A 246 16.73 -3.15 -21.01
CA TYR A 246 17.99 -3.10 -20.26
C TYR A 246 19.14 -3.87 -20.93
N GLY A 247 18.90 -4.54 -22.07
CA GLY A 247 19.92 -5.38 -22.73
C GLY A 247 20.30 -6.63 -21.93
N ASP A 248 19.42 -7.08 -21.05
CA ASP A 248 19.65 -8.16 -20.09
C ASP A 248 19.23 -9.53 -20.61
N ASN A 249 19.65 -10.60 -19.90
CA ASN A 249 19.09 -11.93 -20.13
C ASN A 249 17.71 -12.07 -19.49
N ILE A 250 16.84 -12.84 -20.12
CA ILE A 250 15.68 -13.42 -19.45
C ILE A 250 16.19 -14.43 -18.42
N THR A 251 15.76 -14.26 -17.17
CA THR A 251 16.27 -15.03 -16.03
C THR A 251 15.85 -16.50 -16.05
N LEU A 252 14.77 -16.81 -16.76
CA LEU A 252 14.15 -18.13 -16.86
C LEU A 252 14.19 -18.63 -18.31
N SER A 253 14.70 -19.84 -18.53
CA SER A 253 14.64 -20.49 -19.84
C SER A 253 13.18 -20.80 -20.19
N PRO A 254 12.61 -20.23 -21.26
CA PRO A 254 11.24 -20.51 -21.68
C PRO A 254 11.01 -22.00 -22.00
N ASP A 255 12.05 -22.72 -22.43
CA ASP A 255 11.98 -24.12 -22.86
C ASP A 255 11.71 -25.09 -21.72
N LYS A 256 12.08 -24.73 -20.48
CA LYS A 256 11.68 -25.49 -19.27
C LYS A 256 10.18 -25.42 -19.00
N TRP A 257 9.50 -24.48 -19.63
CA TRP A 257 8.11 -24.15 -19.42
C TRP A 257 7.33 -24.44 -20.69
N GLN A 258 6.99 -25.73 -20.90
CA GLN A 258 6.14 -26.22 -22.00
C GLN A 258 4.77 -25.52 -22.10
N TRP A 259 4.45 -24.69 -21.10
CA TRP A 259 3.29 -23.84 -20.98
C TRP A 259 3.09 -22.86 -22.15
N ILE A 260 4.16 -22.26 -22.69
CA ILE A 260 4.06 -21.25 -23.76
C ILE A 260 3.63 -21.90 -25.09
N SER A 261 4.03 -23.15 -25.31
CA SER A 261 3.75 -23.91 -26.55
C SER A 261 2.32 -24.48 -26.60
N THR A 262 1.78 -24.89 -25.45
CA THR A 262 0.52 -25.66 -25.37
C THR A 262 -0.74 -24.80 -25.26
N ARG A 263 -0.63 -23.49 -25.01
CA ARG A 263 -1.81 -22.67 -24.70
C ARG A 263 -2.55 -22.21 -25.96
N GLU A 264 -3.43 -23.00 -26.55
CA GLU A 264 -4.28 -22.65 -27.71
C GLU A 264 -5.09 -21.33 -27.56
N SER A 265 -5.20 -20.74 -26.36
CA SER A 265 -6.03 -19.55 -26.08
C SER A 265 -5.46 -18.21 -26.53
N TRP A 266 -4.14 -18.08 -26.70
CA TRP A 266 -3.60 -16.80 -27.14
C TRP A 266 -3.84 -16.61 -28.64
N PRO A 267 -4.27 -15.42 -29.10
CA PRO A 267 -4.24 -15.09 -30.51
C PRO A 267 -2.82 -15.36 -31.02
N ASP A 268 -2.71 -16.13 -32.11
CA ASP A 268 -1.44 -16.58 -32.71
C ASP A 268 -0.42 -15.43 -32.86
N SER A 269 -0.92 -14.21 -33.11
CA SER A 269 -0.12 -12.98 -33.14
C SER A 269 0.56 -12.63 -31.81
N MET A 270 -0.10 -12.73 -30.65
CA MET A 270 0.54 -12.44 -29.35
C MET A 270 1.57 -13.49 -28.96
N LYS A 271 1.31 -14.78 -29.28
CA LYS A 271 2.33 -15.83 -29.12
C LYS A 271 3.55 -15.56 -29.98
N LYS A 272 3.32 -15.26 -31.27
CA LYS A 272 4.39 -14.92 -32.21
C LYS A 272 5.15 -13.69 -31.73
N ILE A 273 4.47 -12.64 -31.26
CA ILE A 273 5.11 -11.45 -30.70
C ILE A 273 5.93 -11.82 -29.46
N LEU A 274 5.38 -12.57 -28.50
CA LEU A 274 6.13 -12.96 -27.31
C LEU A 274 7.35 -13.82 -27.66
N ILE A 275 7.21 -14.82 -28.54
CA ILE A 275 8.32 -15.64 -29.03
C ILE A 275 9.36 -14.78 -29.74
N LEU A 276 8.93 -13.86 -30.61
CA LEU A 276 9.82 -12.92 -31.29
C LEU A 276 10.52 -11.98 -30.30
N MET A 277 9.83 -11.49 -29.28
CA MET A 277 10.40 -10.64 -28.24
C MET A 277 11.43 -11.41 -27.40
N ILE A 278 11.15 -12.66 -27.05
CA ILE A 278 12.09 -13.57 -26.38
C ILE A 278 13.32 -13.78 -27.27
N GLN A 279 13.14 -14.16 -28.54
CA GLN A 279 14.24 -14.34 -29.50
C GLN A 279 15.05 -13.05 -29.68
N SER A 280 14.39 -11.90 -29.79
CA SER A 280 15.04 -10.59 -29.95
C SER A 280 15.85 -10.21 -28.71
N SER A 281 15.36 -10.52 -27.51
CA SER A 281 16.10 -10.30 -26.26
C SER A 281 17.39 -11.15 -26.19
N THR A 282 17.39 -12.35 -26.79
CA THR A 282 18.60 -13.18 -26.91
C THR A 282 19.56 -12.66 -27.99
N PHE A 283 19.05 -12.01 -29.03
CA PHE A 283 19.84 -11.48 -30.15
C PHE A 283 20.63 -10.22 -29.83
N ALA A 284 20.15 -9.38 -28.90
CA ALA A 284 20.80 -8.13 -28.46
C ALA A 284 22.24 -8.29 -27.91
N LYS A 285 22.76 -9.53 -27.87
CA LYS A 285 24.08 -9.92 -27.37
C LYS A 285 25.06 -10.37 -28.46
N SER A 286 24.64 -10.37 -29.73
CA SER A 286 25.48 -10.83 -30.86
C SER A 286 26.25 -9.71 -31.56
N GLY A 287 26.20 -8.48 -31.03
CA GLY A 287 26.83 -7.28 -31.59
C GLY A 287 27.75 -6.60 -30.59
#